data_AF-A0A355EUK0-F1
#
_entry.id   AF-A0A355EUK0-F1
#
_cell.length_a   1.000
_cell.length_b   1.000
_cell.length_c   1.000
_cell.angle_alpha   90.00
_cell.angle_beta   90.00
_cell.angle_gamma   90.00
#
_symmetry.space_group_name_H-M   'P 1'
#
loop_
_entity.id
_entity.type
_entity.pdbx_description
1 polymer ?
#
loop_
_entity_poly.entity_id
_entity_poly.type
_entity_poly.pdbx_seq_one_letter_code
_entity_poly.pdbx_strand_id
1 'polypeptide(L)' 'MDRRAESWSELLERLSPLLVGLFATFGVSPQEAQEMVEESFLVLMAKRPAHKDPEDWILRRILDRCRKLSANVEQKEA' A
#
# COMPACT_ATOMS: atom_id res chain seq x y z
N MET A 1 -13.82 2.20 27.49
CA MET A 1 -12.66 1.95 26.60
C MET A 1 -12.92 2.70 25.32
N ASP A 2 -12.47 3.96 25.24
CA ASP A 2 -12.47 4.73 24.01
C ASP A 2 -11.50 4.06 23.02
N ARG A 3 -12.03 3.20 22.15
CA ARG A 3 -11.36 2.88 20.89
C ARG A 3 -11.43 4.17 20.06
N ARG A 4 -10.53 5.13 20.28
CA ARG A 4 -10.32 6.23 19.34
C ARG A 4 -10.16 5.58 17.98
N ALA A 5 -11.07 5.89 17.06
CA ALA A 5 -10.95 5.47 15.68
C ALA A 5 -9.59 6.00 15.20
N GLU A 6 -8.64 5.10 14.98
CA GLU A 6 -7.34 5.45 14.40
C GLU A 6 -7.61 6.20 13.09
N SER A 7 -7.02 7.38 12.96
CA SER A 7 -7.16 8.18 11.75
C SER A 7 -6.34 7.55 10.62
N TRP A 8 -6.78 7.72 9.37
CA TRP A 8 -6.03 7.22 8.21
C TRP A 8 -4.62 7.83 8.12
N SER A 9 -4.45 9.04 8.64
CA SER A 9 -3.17 9.72 8.81
C SER A 9 -2.22 8.98 9.76
N GLU A 10 -2.69 8.55 10.93
CA GLU A 10 -1.88 7.78 11.89
C GLU A 10 -1.48 6.41 11.30
N LEU A 11 -2.38 5.77 10.56
CA LEU A 11 -2.09 4.54 9.84
C LEU A 11 -1.02 4.74 8.76
N LEU A 12 -1.10 5.84 7.99
CA LEU A 12 -0.11 6.17 6.96
C LEU A 12 1.27 6.45 7.57
N GLU A 13 1.34 7.23 8.64
CA GLU A 13 2.60 7.53 9.34
C GLU A 13 3.28 6.24 9.84
N ARG A 14 2.49 5.31 10.40
CA ARG A 14 2.97 4.00 10.85
C ARG A 14 3.48 3.12 9.71
N LEU A 15 2.79 3.14 8.57
CA LEU A 15 3.14 2.32 7.41
C LEU A 15 4.28 2.90 6.57
N SER A 16 4.46 4.22 6.57
CA SER A 16 5.44 4.95 5.75
C SER A 16 6.84 4.31 5.72
N PRO A 17 7.51 4.03 6.86
CA PRO A 17 8.84 3.42 6.83
C PRO A 17 8.88 2.02 6.19
N LEU A 18 7.83 1.22 6.40
CA LEU A 18 7.72 -0.12 5.79
C LEU A 18 7.49 -0.02 4.27
N LEU A 19 6.66 0.92 3.84
CA LEU A 19 6.36 1.15 2.43
C LEU A 19 7.58 1.64 1.66
N VAL A 20 8.38 2.54 2.24
CA VAL A 20 9.64 3.00 1.63
C VAL A 20 10.59 1.82 1.39
N GLY A 21 10.81 0.97 2.39
CA GLY A 21 11.67 -0.22 2.23
C GLY A 21 11.11 -1.21 1.20
N LEU A 22 9.79 -1.36 1.16
CA LEU A 22 9.12 -2.21 0.19
C LEU A 22 9.31 -1.69 -1.23
N PHE A 23 9.01 -0.42 -1.49
CA PHE A 23 9.14 0.17 -2.82
C PHE A 23 10.58 0.13 -3.34
N ALA A 24 11.56 0.38 -2.47
CA ALA A 24 12.97 0.25 -2.81
C ALA A 24 13.33 -1.20 -3.21
N THR A 25 12.80 -2.19 -2.49
CA THR A 25 13.05 -3.62 -2.78
C THR A 25 12.50 -4.03 -4.14
N PHE A 26 11.35 -3.47 -4.54
CA PHE A 26 10.69 -3.77 -5.81
C PHE A 26 11.10 -2.83 -6.95
N GLY A 27 12.03 -1.89 -6.71
CA GLY A 27 12.49 -0.92 -7.71
C GLY A 27 11.40 0.04 -8.19
N VAL A 28 10.38 0.29 -7.36
CA VAL A 28 9.26 1.18 -7.70
C VAL A 28 9.71 2.64 -7.65
N SER A 29 9.40 3.41 -8.70
CA SER A 29 9.76 4.82 -8.73
C SER A 29 9.01 5.62 -7.64
N PRO A 30 9.56 6.75 -7.15
CA PRO A 30 8.88 7.57 -6.14
C PRO A 30 7.47 8.03 -6.56
N GLN A 31 7.30 8.29 -7.86
CA GLN A 31 6.02 8.73 -8.41
C GLN A 31 4.99 7.59 -8.42
N GLU A 32 5.38 6.40 -8.89
CA GLU A 32 4.52 5.21 -8.82
C GLU A 32 4.21 4.82 -7.37
N ALA A 33 5.20 4.88 -6.47
CA ALA A 33 5.02 4.61 -5.06
C ALA A 33 3.95 5.52 -4.44
N GLN A 34 3.99 6.82 -4.73
CA GLN A 34 2.98 7.77 -4.28
C GLN A 34 1.59 7.42 -4.81
N GLU A 35 1.46 7.19 -6.12
CA GLU A 35 0.19 6.80 -6.75
C GLU A 35 -0.38 5.50 -6.15
N MET A 36 0.49 4.52 -5.89
CA MET A 36 0.10 3.24 -5.27
C MET A 36 -0.45 3.42 -3.86
N VAL A 37 0.15 4.30 -3.06
CA VAL A 37 -0.32 4.60 -1.71
C VAL A 37 -1.65 5.35 -1.76
N GLU A 38 -1.73 6.44 -2.55
CA GLU A 38 -2.93 7.26 -2.68
C GLU A 38 -4.14 6.45 -3.13
N GLU A 39 -4.00 5.64 -4.19
CA GLU A 39 -5.07 4.78 -4.68
C GLU A 39 -5.51 3.75 -3.62
N SER A 40 -4.56 3.16 -2.89
CA SER A 40 -4.84 2.16 -1.87
C SER A 40 -5.64 2.76 -0.71
N PHE A 41 -5.24 3.94 -0.23
CA PHE A 41 -5.97 4.67 0.79
C PHE A 41 -7.35 5.13 0.30
N LEU A 42 -7.47 5.58 -0.95
CA LEU A 42 -8.75 5.97 -1.53
C LEU A 42 -9.73 4.79 -1.58
N VAL A 43 -9.27 3.60 -1.96
CA VAL A 43 -10.11 2.39 -1.94
C VAL A 43 -10.46 1.97 -0.51
N LEU A 44 -9.52 2.07 0.43
CA LEU A 44 -9.79 1.78 1.83
C LEU A 44 -10.88 2.69 2.41
N MET A 45 -10.78 4.00 2.13
CA MET A 45 -11.77 5.01 2.54
C MET A 45 -13.14 4.76 1.91
N ALA A 46 -13.18 4.42 0.61
CA ALA A 46 -14.41 4.20 -0.13
C ALA A 46 -15.14 2.89 0.23
N LYS A 47 -14.39 1.80 0.43
CA LYS A 47 -14.97 0.46 0.61
C LYS A 47 -15.02 -0.01 2.05
N ARG A 48 -14.26 0.60 2.97
CA ARG A 48 -14.10 0.20 4.38
C ARG A 48 -14.33 -1.30 4.61
N PRO A 49 -13.35 -2.16 4.28
CA PRO A 49 -13.53 -3.60 4.37
C PRO A 49 -13.94 -4.00 5.79
N ALA A 50 -15.21 -4.41 5.94
CA ALA A 50 -15.89 -4.52 7.24
C ALA A 50 -15.28 -5.53 8.23
N HIS A 51 -14.41 -6.42 7.75
CA HIS A 51 -13.82 -7.52 8.54
C HIS A 51 -12.31 -7.66 8.38
N LYS A 52 -11.62 -6.63 7.85
CA LYS A 52 -10.17 -6.69 7.70
C LYS A 52 -9.51 -5.57 8.48
N ASP A 53 -8.38 -5.92 9.09
CA ASP A 53 -7.45 -4.94 9.62
C ASP A 53 -7.02 -4.00 8.46
N PRO A 54 -7.22 -2.68 8.58
CA PRO A 54 -6.89 -1.73 7.53
C PRO A 54 -5.42 -1.77 7.12
N GLU A 55 -4.52 -2.03 8.08
CA GLU A 55 -3.08 -2.13 7.86
C GLU A 55 -2.75 -3.35 7.00
N ASP A 56 -3.20 -4.53 7.41
CA ASP A 56 -2.98 -5.78 6.67
C ASP A 56 -3.59 -5.69 5.26
N TRP A 57 -4.75 -5.05 5.13
CA TRP A 57 -5.38 -4.85 3.83
C TRP A 57 -4.55 -3.94 2.91
N ILE A 58 -4.05 -2.81 3.41
CA ILE A 58 -3.19 -1.90 2.63
C ILE A 58 -1.92 -2.63 2.21
N LEU A 59 -1.22 -3.25 3.16
CA LEU A 59 0.04 -3.93 2.89
C LEU A 59 -0.12 -5.02 1.83
N ARG A 60 -1.16 -5.85 1.93
CA ARG A 60 -1.45 -6.88 0.91
C ARG A 60 -1.74 -6.29 -0.46
N ARG A 61 -2.51 -5.20 -0.52
CA ARG A 61 -2.87 -4.53 -1.77
C ARG A 61 -1.63 -3.95 -2.45
N ILE A 62 -0.78 -3.27 -1.69
CA ILE A 62 0.46 -2.68 -2.19
C ILE A 62 1.43 -3.78 -2.63
N LEU A 63 1.61 -4.83 -1.81
CA LEU A 63 2.44 -5.99 -2.15
C LEU A 63 1.99 -6.68 -3.45
N ASP A 64 0.70 -6.91 -3.62
CA ASP A 64 0.13 -7.52 -4.83
C ASP A 64 0.45 -6.68 -6.09
N ARG A 65 0.35 -5.35 -5.96
CA ARG A 65 0.62 -4.42 -7.05
C ARG A 65 2.12 -4.33 -7.36
N CYS A 66 2.99 -4.31 -6.34
CA CYS A 66 4.45 -4.39 -6.53
C CYS A 66 4.84 -5.68 -7.28
N ARG A 67 4.27 -6.83 -6.89
CA ARG A 67 4.53 -8.12 -7.56
C ARG A 67 4.11 -8.12 -9.04
N LYS A 68 2.97 -7.51 -9.35
CA LYS A 68 2.50 -7.36 -10.74
C LYS A 68 3.41 -6.47 -11.57
N LEU A 69 3.93 -5.39 -10.98
CA LEU A 69 4.90 -4.53 -11.65
C LEU A 69 6.20 -5.28 -11.97
N SER A 70 6.78 -5.98 -10.99
CA SER A 70 7.99 -6.78 -11.23
C SER A 70 7.77 -7.89 -12.27
N ALA A 71 6.63 -8.59 -12.24
CA ALA A 71 6.31 -9.61 -13.23
C ALA A 71 6.18 -9.04 -14.66
N ASN A 72 5.71 -7.80 -14.81
CA ASN A 72 5.60 -7.13 -16.11
C ASN A 72 6.94 -6.61 -16.63
N VAL A 73 7.87 -6.24 -15.74
CA VAL A 73 9.24 -5.86 -16.13
C VAL A 73 9.97 -7.08 -16.71
N GLU A 74 9.83 -8.25 -16.07
CA GLU A 74 10.46 -9.49 -16.51
C GLU A 74 9.95 -9.99 -17.88
N GLN A 75 8.72 -9.65 -18.27
CA GLN A 75 8.17 -9.96 -19.60
C GLN A 75 8.55 -8.97 -20.71
N LYS A 76 9.09 -7.80 -20.39
CA LYS A 76 9.56 -6.83 -21.40
C LYS A 76 11.00 -7.09 -21.85
N GLU A 77 11.73 -7.93 -21.13
CA GLU A 77 13.13 -8.29 -21.44
C GLU A 77 13.28 -9.69 -22.06
N ALA A 78 12.18 -10.37 -22.41
CA ALA A 78 12.16 -11.71 -23.02
C ALA A 78 11.77 -11.69 -24.50
#